data_AF-A0A9W5S2A7-F1
#
_entry.id   AF-A0A9W5S2A7-F1
#
_cell.length_a   1.000
_cell.length_b   1.000
_cell.length_c   1.000
_cell.angle_alpha   90.00
_cell.angle_beta   90.00
_cell.angle_gamma   90.00
#
_symmetry.space_group_name_H-M   'P 1'
#
loop_
_entity.id
_entity.type
_entity.pdbx_description
1 polymer ?
#
loop_
_entity_poly.entity_id
_entity_poly.type
_entity_poly.pdbx_seq_one_letter_code
_entity_poly.pdbx_strand_id
1 'polypeptide(L)' 'KLAEPLDWQSLDGEPVKVVLLIAVPEAAASNEHLQILIAISRKLIDETFRNKLMQVSSADELKELLGSI' A
#
# COMPACT_ATOMS: atom_id res chain seq x y z
N LYS A 1 -6.94 4.66 -1.29
CA LYS A 1 -8.13 3.92 -0.80
C LYS A 1 -9.24 4.11 -1.82
N LEU A 2 -9.89 3.03 -2.25
CA LEU A 2 -11.01 3.13 -3.18
C LEU A 2 -12.29 3.52 -2.43
N ALA A 3 -13.18 4.27 -3.07
CA ALA A 3 -14.46 4.67 -2.48
C ALA A 3 -15.36 3.45 -2.22
N GLU A 4 -15.33 2.49 -3.16
CA GLU A 4 -16.00 1.20 -3.05
C GLU A 4 -14.99 0.08 -3.35
N PRO A 5 -15.15 -1.12 -2.76
CA PRO A 5 -14.32 -2.27 -3.11
C PRO A 5 -14.44 -2.61 -4.60
N LEU A 6 -13.32 -2.88 -5.26
CA LEU A 6 -13.23 -3.19 -6.68
C LEU A 6 -13.01 -4.69 -6.86
N ASP A 7 -13.83 -5.33 -7.71
CA ASP A 7 -13.54 -6.68 -8.18
C ASP A 7 -12.28 -6.65 -9.05
N TRP A 8 -11.21 -7.21 -8.51
CA TRP A 8 -9.88 -7.25 -9.13
C TRP A 8 -9.46 -8.68 -9.50
N GLN A 9 -10.38 -9.65 -9.40
CA GLN A 9 -10.05 -11.07 -9.58
C GLN A 9 -8.87 -11.50 -8.70
N SER A 10 -8.89 -11.04 -7.43
CA SER A 10 -7.87 -11.36 -6.43
C SER A 10 -7.73 -12.88 -6.27
N LEU A 11 -6.53 -13.34 -5.91
CA LEU A 11 -6.24 -14.76 -5.73
C LEU A 11 -7.10 -15.44 -4.65
N ASP A 12 -7.55 -14.67 -3.67
CA ASP A 12 -8.44 -15.08 -2.58
C ASP A 12 -9.93 -14.89 -2.90
N GLY A 13 -10.25 -14.30 -4.06
CA GLY A 13 -11.62 -13.97 -4.47
C GLY A 13 -12.22 -12.76 -3.76
N GLU A 14 -11.46 -12.06 -2.93
CA GLU A 14 -11.95 -10.89 -2.19
C GLU A 14 -11.76 -9.59 -3.00
N PRO A 15 -12.71 -8.63 -2.92
CA PRO A 15 -12.59 -7.37 -3.62
C PRO A 15 -11.50 -6.47 -3.00
N VAL A 16 -10.77 -5.75 -3.84
CA VAL A 16 -9.68 -4.87 -3.43
C VAL A 16 -10.21 -3.55 -2.91
N LYS A 17 -9.70 -3.11 -1.76
CA LYS A 17 -10.06 -1.81 -1.14
C LYS A 17 -8.93 -0.78 -1.20
N VAL A 18 -7.69 -1.25 -1.36
CA VAL A 18 -6.49 -0.42 -1.36
C VAL A 18 -5.58 -0.84 -2.49
N VAL A 19 -5.13 0.12 -3.28
CA VAL A 19 -4.13 -0.05 -4.34
C VAL A 19 -2.95 0.85 -3.99
N LEU A 20 -1.74 0.28 -4.04
CA LEU A 20 -0.48 0.99 -3.83
C LEU A 20 0.27 0.98 -5.16
N LEU A 21 0.57 2.15 -5.69
CA LEU A 21 1.36 2.33 -6.91
C LEU A 21 2.76 2.79 -6.51
N ILE A 22 3.79 2.06 -6.96
CA ILE A 22 5.19 2.43 -6.76
C ILE A 22 5.73 2.95 -8.09
N ALA A 23 6.18 4.19 -8.11
CA ALA A 23 6.85 4.79 -9.26
C ALA A 23 8.28 5.17 -8.86
N VAL A 24 9.26 4.72 -9.63
CA VAL A 24 10.67 5.07 -9.46
C VAL A 24 11.20 5.62 -10.78
N PRO A 25 12.20 6.53 -10.75
CA PRO A 25 12.88 6.96 -11.97
C PRO A 25 13.48 5.76 -12.71
N GLU A 26 13.50 5.82 -14.04
CA GLU A 26 14.05 4.74 -14.87
C GLU A 26 15.52 4.43 -14.50
N ALA A 27 16.30 5.46 -14.15
CA ALA A 27 17.67 5.31 -13.68
C ALA A 27 17.83 4.48 -12.40
N ALA A 28 16.76 4.33 -11.61
CA ALA A 28 16.73 3.54 -10.38
C ALA A 28 15.86 2.28 -10.49
N ALA A 29 15.46 1.93 -11.72
CA ALA A 29 14.52 0.84 -11.99
C ALA A 29 15.00 -0.52 -11.51
N SER A 30 16.31 -0.79 -11.37
CA SER A 30 16.77 -2.14 -11.02
C SER A 30 16.37 -2.59 -9.60
N ASN A 31 16.54 -1.74 -8.58
CA ASN A 31 16.45 -2.20 -7.19
C ASN A 31 15.55 -1.37 -6.29
N GLU A 32 15.34 -0.08 -6.58
CA GLU A 32 14.71 0.81 -5.60
C GLU A 32 13.23 0.46 -5.38
N HIS A 33 12.50 0.15 -6.46
CA HIS A 33 11.10 -0.27 -6.36
C HIS A 33 10.94 -1.58 -5.58
N LEU A 34 11.90 -2.51 -5.68
CA LEU A 34 11.90 -3.77 -4.92
C LEU A 34 12.11 -3.53 -3.43
N GLN A 35 13.01 -2.61 -3.05
CA GLN A 35 13.22 -2.26 -1.63
C GLN A 35 11.97 -1.62 -1.02
N ILE A 36 11.32 -0.71 -1.76
CA ILE A 36 10.05 -0.11 -1.35
C ILE A 36 8.97 -1.19 -1.19
N LEU A 37 8.85 -2.10 -2.17
CA LEU A 37 7.88 -3.19 -2.12
C LEU A 37 8.11 -4.10 -0.90
N ILE A 38 9.37 -4.44 -0.59
CA ILE A 38 9.72 -5.26 0.58
C ILE A 38 9.35 -4.55 1.88
N ALA A 39 9.66 -3.25 2.00
CA ALA A 39 9.36 -2.47 3.20
C ALA A 39 7.85 -2.39 3.45
N ILE A 40 7.09 -2.07 2.41
CA ILE A 40 5.61 -2.05 2.45
C ILE A 40 5.06 -3.43 2.79
N SER A 41 5.53 -4.50 2.13
CA SER A 41 5.02 -5.86 2.35
C SER A 41 5.20 -6.31 3.79
N ARG A 42 6.37 -6.00 4.39
CA ARG A 42 6.63 -6.25 5.81
C ARG A 42 5.67 -5.50 6.71
N LYS A 43 5.37 -4.23 6.40
CA LYS A 43 4.39 -3.46 7.17
C LYS A 43 2.95 -3.89 6.99
N LEU A 44 2.58 -4.42 5.83
CA LEU A 44 1.24 -4.95 5.61
C LEU A 44 0.95 -6.24 6.40
N ILE A 45 1.99 -6.97 6.84
CA ILE A 45 1.86 -8.10 7.78
C ILE A 45 1.43 -7.62 9.17
N ASP A 46 1.85 -6.42 9.59
CA ASP A 46 1.44 -5.81 10.85
C ASP A 46 -0.05 -5.43 10.80
N GLU A 47 -0.85 -6.12 11.62
CA GLU A 47 -2.29 -5.92 11.70
C GLU A 47 -2.65 -4.50 12.15
N THR A 48 -1.85 -3.90 13.05
CA THR A 48 -2.09 -2.53 13.55
C THR A 48 -1.90 -1.54 12.41
N PHE A 49 -0.84 -1.72 11.61
CA PHE A 49 -0.62 -0.88 10.43
C PHE A 49 -1.74 -1.03 9.40
N ARG A 50 -2.15 -2.27 9.11
CA ARG A 50 -3.24 -2.56 8.17
C ARG A 50 -4.56 -1.93 8.63
N ASN A 51 -4.90 -2.04 9.90
CA ASN A 51 -6.12 -1.44 10.45
C ASN A 51 -6.09 0.08 10.35
N LYS A 52 -4.96 0.72 10.68
CA LYS A 52 -4.77 2.16 10.47
C LYS A 52 -4.95 2.54 9.00
N LEU A 53 -4.31 1.82 8.08
CA LEU A 53 -4.39 2.08 6.64
C LEU A 53 -5.83 2.05 6.11
N MET A 54 -6.67 1.17 6.65
CA MET A 54 -8.09 1.08 6.31
C MET A 54 -8.94 2.23 6.88
N GLN A 55 -8.54 2.80 8.02
CA GLN A 55 -9.25 3.87 8.71
C GLN A 55 -8.85 5.28 8.26
N VAL A 56 -7.69 5.43 7.61
CA VAL A 56 -7.21 6.72 7.08
C VAL A 56 -8.29 7.38 6.22
N SER A 57 -8.56 8.65 6.53
CA SER A 57 -9.62 9.45 5.94
C SER A 57 -9.10 10.63 5.12
N SER A 58 -7.83 10.99 5.28
CA SER A 58 -7.20 12.11 4.59
C SER A 58 -5.84 11.74 3.97
N ALA A 59 -5.39 12.55 3.01
CA ALA A 59 -4.08 12.37 2.41
C ALA A 59 -2.93 12.62 3.42
N ASP A 60 -3.15 13.47 4.41
CA ASP A 60 -2.13 13.80 5.41
C ASP A 60 -1.97 12.68 6.45
N GLU A 61 -3.07 12.10 6.93
CA GLU A 61 -3.03 10.88 7.75
C GLU A 61 -2.34 9.71 7.01
N LEU A 62 -2.57 9.59 5.69
CA LEU A 62 -1.89 8.58 4.88
C LEU A 62 -0.37 8.81 4.85
N LYS A 63 0.06 10.06 4.65
CA LYS A 63 1.48 10.43 4.63
C LYS A 63 2.14 10.16 5.97
N GLU A 64 1.50 10.52 7.08
CA GLU A 64 2.01 10.23 8.42
C GLU A 64 2.16 8.73 8.66
N LEU A 65 1.15 7.95 8.25
CA LEU A 65 1.19 6.49 8.36
C LEU A 65 2.32 5.90 7.52
N LEU A 66 2.49 6.35 6.27
CA LEU A 66 3.57 5.88 5.38
C LEU A 66 4.95 6.33 5.82
N GLY A 67 5.08 7.48 6.50
CA GLY A 67 6.35 7.94 7.08
C GLY A 67 6.88 7.07 8.23
N SER A 68 6.09 6.09 8.70
CA SER A 68 6.51 5.08 9.68
C SER A 68 7.09 3.80 9.07
N ILE A 69 7.17 3.73 7.73
CA ILE A 69 7.82 2.67 6.94
C ILE A 69 9.30 3.03 6.74
#